data_AF-A0A939AX10-F1
#
_entry.id   AF-A0A939AX10-F1
#
_cell.length_a   1.000
_cell.length_b   1.000
_cell.length_c   1.000
_cell.angle_alpha   90.00
_cell.angle_beta   90.00
_cell.angle_gamma   90.00
#
_symmetry.space_group_name_H-M   'P 1'
#
loop_
_entity.id
_entity.type
_entity.pdbx_description
1 polymer ?
#
loop_
_entity_poly.entity_id
_entity_poly.type
_entity_poly.pdbx_seq_one_letter_code
_entity_poly.pdbx_strand_id
1 'polypeptide(L)'
;MITIPLQLPDELAQQVLPLQDRLPEIIELGLRQLLGRTERRSVASQPATKQRVLAALDSTGIVTLPRFTARQAAWTRRTPIYAGGPPASEMIIAERRQGYEPT
;
A
#
# COMPACT_ATOMS: atom_id res chain seq x y z
N MET A 1 -14.71 24.08 5.55
CA MET A 1 -13.37 24.24 6.16
C MET A 1 -13.27 23.23 7.29
N ILE A 2 -12.35 22.28 7.22
CA ILE A 2 -12.18 21.25 8.25
C ILE A 2 -10.96 21.64 9.08
N THR A 3 -11.15 21.81 10.38
CA THR A 3 -10.06 22.09 11.32
C THR A 3 -9.66 20.79 12.00
N ILE A 4 -8.39 20.41 11.88
CA ILE A 4 -7.85 19.21 12.53
C ILE A 4 -6.96 19.67 13.69
N PRO A 5 -7.32 19.37 14.95
CA PRO A 5 -6.46 19.67 16.09
C PRO A 5 -5.25 18.72 16.06
N LEU A 6 -4.05 19.29 16.13
CA LEU A 6 -2.80 18.54 16.20
C LEU A 6 -2.11 18.84 17.53
N GLN A 7 -1.68 17.78 18.22
CA GLN A 7 -0.80 17.94 19.36
C GLN A 7 0.64 17.97 18.87
N LEU A 8 1.34 19.05 19.19
CA LEU A 8 2.74 19.27 18.83
C LEU A 8 3.58 19.21 20.12
N PRO A 9 4.77 18.59 20.08
CA PRO A 9 5.74 18.74 21.16
C PRO A 9 6.09 20.21 21.39
N ASP A 10 6.32 20.61 22.65
CA ASP A 10 6.54 22.00 23.03
C ASP A 10 7.70 22.65 22.27
N GLU A 11 8.77 21.90 22.04
CA GLU A 11 9.94 22.34 21.27
C GLU A 11 9.58 22.72 19.83
N LEU A 12 8.72 21.91 19.19
CA LEU A 12 8.22 22.18 17.84
C LEU A 12 7.22 23.33 17.84
N ALA A 13 6.36 23.42 18.86
CA ALA A 13 5.41 24.52 18.98
C ALA A 13 6.15 25.87 19.06
N GLN A 14 7.25 25.95 19.82
CA GLN A 14 8.07 27.16 19.92
C GLN A 14 8.73 27.55 18.60
N GLN A 15 9.19 26.58 17.81
CA GLN A 15 9.81 26.83 16.51
C GLN A 15 8.78 27.25 15.45
N VAL A 16 7.54 26.81 15.62
CA VAL A 16 6.46 27.00 14.65
C VAL A 16 5.66 28.29 14.90
N LEU A 17 5.63 28.78 16.14
CA LEU A 17 4.98 30.05 16.53
C LEU A 17 5.34 31.23 15.60
N PRO A 18 6.61 31.49 15.24
CA PRO A 18 6.96 32.60 14.34
C PRO A 18 6.44 32.46 12.91
N LEU A 19 6.03 31.24 12.52
CA LEU A 19 5.58 30.90 11.17
C LEU A 19 4.07 30.65 11.11
N GLN A 20 3.33 31.01 12.18
CA GLN A 20 1.91 30.68 12.33
C GLN A 20 1.06 31.14 11.14
N ASP A 21 1.34 32.32 10.59
CA ASP A 21 0.61 32.87 9.44
C ASP A 21 0.85 32.07 8.15
N ARG A 22 2.00 31.39 8.04
CA ARG A 22 2.40 30.60 6.86
C ARG A 22 2.26 29.10 7.07
N LEU A 23 1.85 28.68 8.27
CA LEU A 23 1.69 27.26 8.60
C LEU A 23 0.81 26.50 7.63
N PRO A 24 -0.36 27.01 7.20
CA PRO A 24 -1.22 26.29 6.26
C PRO A 24 -0.49 25.96 4.96
N GLU A 25 0.25 26.93 4.40
CA GLU A 25 0.99 26.77 3.16
C GLU A 25 2.16 25.78 3.32
N ILE A 26 2.89 25.85 4.43
CA ILE A 26 4.01 24.95 4.74
C ILE A 26 3.50 23.51 4.88
N ILE A 27 2.40 23.31 5.62
CA ILE A 27 1.78 22.00 5.83
C ILE A 27 1.28 21.45 4.49
N GLU A 28 0.61 22.27 3.68
CA GLU A 28 0.13 21.86 2.36
C GLU A 28 1.27 21.40 1.45
N LEU A 29 2.35 22.17 1.36
CA LEU A 29 3.54 21.81 0.58
C LEU A 29 4.19 20.52 1.10
N GLY A 30 4.30 20.37 2.42
CA GLY A 30 4.81 19.16 3.05
C GLY A 30 3.97 17.92 2.73
N LEU A 31 2.65 18.04 2.81
CA LEU A 31 1.72 16.96 2.47
C LEU A 31 1.78 16.58 0.99
N ARG A 32 1.83 17.57 0.08
CA ARG A 32 2.00 17.32 -1.36
C ARG A 32 3.29 16.55 -1.65
N GLN A 33 4.39 16.91 -0.99
CA GLN A 33 5.66 16.18 -1.13
C GLN A 33 5.59 14.77 -0.54
N LEU A 34 4.96 14.59 0.62
CA LEU A 34 4.79 13.27 1.23
C LEU A 34 3.95 12.35 0.36
N LEU A 35 2.82 12.82 -0.16
CA LEU A 35 1.97 12.05 -1.08
C LEU A 35 2.74 11.65 -2.34
N GLY A 36 3.41 12.60 -3.00
CA GLY A 36 4.22 12.33 -4.19
C GLY A 36 5.42 11.40 -3.92
N ARG A 37 6.02 11.44 -2.73
CA ARG A 37 7.07 10.48 -2.32
C ARG A 37 6.50 9.10 -2.05
N THR A 38 5.32 9.00 -1.47
CA THR A 38 4.67 7.71 -1.17
C THR A 38 4.30 7.00 -2.48
N GLU A 39 3.80 7.73 -3.46
CA GLU A 39 3.55 7.24 -4.82
C GLU A 39 4.84 6.88 -5.56
N ARG A 40 5.90 7.68 -5.46
CA ARG A 40 7.19 7.33 -6.11
C ARG A 40 7.89 6.15 -5.45
N ARG A 41 7.75 5.98 -4.14
CA ARG A 41 8.36 4.87 -3.39
C ARG A 41 7.65 3.54 -3.64
N SER A 42 6.35 3.57 -3.93
CA SER A 42 5.62 2.37 -4.38
C SER A 42 6.01 1.93 -5.80
N VAL A 43 6.41 2.87 -6.67
CA VAL A 43 6.86 2.57 -8.05
C VAL A 43 8.36 2.25 -8.14
N ALA A 44 9.21 2.82 -7.27
CA ALA A 44 10.66 2.63 -7.29
C ALA A 44 11.14 1.30 -6.67
N SER A 45 10.22 0.46 -6.17
CA SER A 45 10.53 -0.75 -5.43
C SER A 45 10.06 -1.99 -6.21
N GLN A 46 10.96 -2.58 -7.02
CA GLN A 46 11.40 -3.99 -6.89
C GLN A 46 11.68 -4.80 -8.16
N PRO A 47 11.10 -4.62 -9.37
CA PRO A 47 11.41 -5.54 -10.46
C PRO A 47 12.79 -5.27 -11.08
N ALA A 48 13.11 -4.00 -11.38
CA ALA A 48 14.32 -3.65 -12.14
C ALA A 48 15.62 -3.86 -11.33
N THR A 49 15.64 -3.45 -10.06
CA THR A 49 16.84 -3.60 -9.21
C THR A 49 17.09 -5.07 -8.87
N LYS A 50 16.04 -5.84 -8.58
CA LYS A 50 16.15 -7.28 -8.31
C LYS A 50 16.64 -8.03 -9.54
N GLN A 51 16.13 -7.72 -10.74
CA GLN A 51 16.61 -8.32 -11.98
C GLN A 51 18.08 -8.02 -12.26
N ARG A 52 18.54 -6.77 -12.02
CA ARG A 52 19.95 -6.41 -12.18
C ARG A 52 20.86 -7.15 -11.20
N VAL A 53 20.45 -7.28 -9.93
CA VAL A 53 21.21 -8.02 -8.92
C VAL A 53 21.26 -9.51 -9.26
N LEU A 54 20.13 -10.10 -9.68
CA LEU A 54 20.10 -11.50 -10.10
C LEU A 54 20.96 -11.74 -11.36
N ALA A 55 20.92 -10.86 -12.35
CA ALA A 55 21.77 -10.96 -13.54
C ALA A 55 23.26 -10.83 -13.21
N ALA A 56 23.62 -9.93 -12.28
CA ALA A 56 24.99 -9.81 -11.82
C ALA A 56 25.46 -11.07 -11.07
N LEU A 57 24.63 -11.63 -10.18
CA LEU A 57 24.95 -12.86 -9.48
C LEU A 57 25.06 -14.07 -10.43
N ASP A 58 24.17 -14.18 -11.41
CA ASP A 58 24.21 -15.24 -12.44
C ASP A 58 25.51 -15.16 -13.26
N SER A 59 25.95 -13.94 -13.61
CA SER A 59 27.19 -13.71 -14.37
C SER A 59 28.48 -14.15 -13.65
N THR A 60 28.45 -14.27 -12.32
CA THR A 60 29.62 -14.75 -11.55
C THR A 60 29.81 -16.26 -11.65
N GLY A 61 28.78 -17.03 -11.98
CA GLY A 61 28.82 -18.50 -11.99
C GLY A 61 28.99 -19.14 -10.60
N ILE A 62 29.11 -18.35 -9.54
CA ILE A 62 29.32 -18.80 -8.16
C ILE A 62 27.99 -19.18 -7.50
N VAL A 63 26.89 -18.51 -7.91
CA VAL A 63 25.57 -18.70 -7.33
C VAL A 63 24.66 -19.38 -8.34
N THR A 64 24.19 -20.59 -8.01
CA THR A 64 23.14 -21.26 -8.78
C THR A 64 21.79 -20.68 -8.41
N LEU A 65 21.24 -19.81 -9.26
CA LEU A 65 19.90 -19.29 -9.07
C LEU A 65 18.87 -20.37 -9.44
N PRO A 66 17.81 -20.59 -8.63
CA PRO A 66 16.74 -21.52 -9.00
C PRO A 66 16.08 -21.00 -10.28
N ARG A 67 16.25 -21.75 -11.38
CA ARG A 67 15.52 -21.50 -12.62
C ARG A 67 14.04 -21.73 -12.31
N PHE A 68 13.29 -20.65 -12.15
CA PHE A 68 11.85 -20.70 -12.26
C PHE A 68 11.53 -21.06 -13.71
N THR A 69 11.50 -22.35 -14.02
CA THR A 69 10.79 -22.82 -15.19
C THR A 69 9.37 -22.35 -15.00
N ALA A 70 8.95 -21.39 -15.82
CA ALA A 70 7.58 -20.91 -15.87
C ALA A 70 6.68 -22.03 -16.40
N ARG A 71 6.53 -23.10 -15.62
CA ARG A 71 5.32 -23.90 -15.66
C ARG A 71 4.31 -23.04 -14.91
N GLN A 72 3.77 -22.06 -15.62
CA GLN A 72 2.49 -21.46 -15.27
C GLN A 72 1.61 -22.63 -14.85
N ALA A 73 1.31 -22.73 -13.56
CA ALA A 73 0.37 -23.71 -13.07
C ALA A 73 -0.89 -23.47 -13.90
N ALA A 74 -1.16 -24.38 -14.83
CA ALA A 74 -2.32 -24.30 -15.69
C ALA A 74 -3.49 -24.05 -14.77
N TRP A 75 -4.15 -22.91 -14.96
CA TRP A 75 -5.32 -22.52 -14.18
C TRP A 75 -6.36 -23.59 -14.46
N THR A 76 -6.36 -24.67 -13.67
CA THR A 76 -7.40 -25.67 -13.72
C THR A 76 -8.66 -24.92 -13.38
N ARG A 77 -9.53 -24.72 -14.39
CA ARG A 77 -10.88 -24.21 -14.22
C ARG A 77 -11.54 -25.14 -13.21
N ARG A 78 -11.55 -24.75 -11.94
CA ARG A 78 -12.26 -25.47 -10.89
C ARG A 78 -13.73 -25.32 -11.23
N THR A 79 -14.38 -26.42 -11.56
CA THR A 79 -15.84 -26.49 -11.68
C THR A 79 -16.41 -26.10 -10.31
N PRO A 80 -17.17 -25.00 -10.20
CA PRO A 80 -17.79 -24.63 -8.94
C PRO A 80 -18.73 -25.76 -8.54
N ILE A 81 -18.47 -26.33 -7.36
CA ILE A 81 -19.34 -27.33 -6.76
C ILE A 81 -20.55 -26.56 -6.25
N TYR A 82 -21.75 -26.94 -6.69
CA TYR A 82 -22.99 -26.34 -6.23
C TYR A 82 -23.27 -26.84 -4.81
N ALA A 83 -22.64 -26.22 -3.82
CA ALA A 83 -23.09 -26.33 -2.44
C ALA A 83 -24.45 -25.64 -2.39
N GLY A 84 -25.53 -26.36 -2.11
CA GLY A 84 -26.91 -25.86 -2.14
C GLY A 84 -27.26 -24.75 -1.13
N GLY A 85 -26.26 -24.03 -0.63
CA GLY A 85 -26.41 -22.83 0.20
C GLY A 85 -26.10 -21.56 -0.60
N PRO A 86 -26.39 -20.39 0.00
CA PRO A 86 -26.06 -19.12 -0.60
C PRO A 86 -24.54 -19.01 -0.85
N PRO A 87 -24.11 -18.39 -1.96
CA PRO A 87 -22.70 -18.11 -2.21
C PRO A 87 -22.05 -17.42 -1.02
N ALA A 88 -20.80 -17.76 -0.71
CA ALA A 88 -20.06 -17.13 0.38
C ALA A 88 -20.05 -15.59 0.27
N SER A 89 -20.07 -15.05 -0.96
CA SER A 89 -20.22 -13.62 -1.20
C SER A 89 -21.52 -13.04 -0.65
N GLU A 90 -22.64 -13.76 -0.78
CA GLU A 90 -23.93 -13.32 -0.25
C GLU A 90 -23.96 -13.39 1.28
N MET A 91 -23.37 -14.42 1.88
CA MET A 91 -23.24 -14.53 3.33
C MET A 91 -22.45 -13.36 3.92
N ILE A 92 -21.32 -13.01 3.31
CA ILE A 92 -20.48 -11.89 3.74
C ILE A 92 -21.21 -10.55 3.61
N ILE A 93 -22.00 -10.36 2.55
CA ILE A 93 -22.79 -9.14 2.36
C ILE A 93 -23.92 -9.05 3.40
N ALA A 94 -24.60 -10.16 3.69
CA ALA A 94 -25.66 -10.22 4.68
C ALA A 94 -25.14 -9.88 6.09
N GLU A 95 -23.99 -10.44 6.48
CA GLU A 95 -23.36 -10.15 7.77
C GLU A 95 -22.95 -8.68 7.91
N ARG A 96 -22.42 -8.07 6.84
CA ARG A 96 -22.07 -6.64 6.84
C ARG A 96 -23.27 -5.71 6.96
N ARG A 97 -24.45 -6.12 6.49
CA ARG A 97 -25.69 -5.34 6.60
C ARG A 97 -26.32 -5.45 7.98
N GLN A 98 -26.12 -6.56 8.69
CA GLN A 98 -26.64 -6.75 10.05
C GLN A 98 -25.90 -5.90 11.10
N GLY A 99 -24.71 -5.39 10.79
CA GLY A 99 -23.96 -4.48 11.67
C GLY A 99 -24.36 -2.99 11.56
N TYR A 100 -25.40 -2.65 10.79
CA TYR A 100 -25.84 -1.26 10.57
C TYR A 100 -27.25 -1.05 11.14
N GLU A 101 -27.32 -0.73 12.43
CA GLU A 101 -28.49 -0.06 13.05
C GLU A 101 -28.27 1.46 12.91
N PRO A 102 -29.04 2.17 12.05
CA PRO A 102 -29.02 3.62 12.03
C PRO A 102 -29.88 4.14 13.19
N THR A 103 -29.25 4.55 14.29
CA THR A 103 -29.85 5.51 15.24
C THR A 103 -29.67 6.93 14.77
#